data_AF-A0A4V2B9E3-F1
#
_entry.id   AF-A0A4V2B9E3-F1
#
_cell.length_a   1.000
_cell.length_b   1.000
_cell.length_c   1.000
_cell.angle_alpha   90.00
_cell.angle_beta   90.00
_cell.angle_gamma   90.00
#
_symmetry.space_group_name_H-M   'P 1'
#
loop_
_entity.id
_entity.type
_entity.pdbx_description
1 polymer ?
#
loop_
_entity_poly.entity_id
_entity_poly.type
_entity_poly.pdbx_seq_one_letter_code
_entity_poly.pdbx_strand_id
1 'polypeptide(L)'
;MRTFALLAVILFSGLWPVAALWAFELNPKEVSAAVENGELVVRRLSDGQEVERLKVSKVSKGDRFFHWTEAKNQSRWVAQGYLDRGEMDFLSTPSGTKQVYGPGFYVSTDPLDSKSYGPKGVYADAPQDFYLLEASLRNVPDAAMKGTHEVLKSAGVMGNRATDTWRVFFDEYAVSSLKPTDANAIMDTLYRSNTALDSRRLEALLEISPLKPHPLLAKHFPAVQKTLLGAALNPEEETQLYDQLFNGGKNRLREELIPYLPAEKVQRYRLTKALDAKNEIQALITLDQDLGGLQFDPRIREASPAFADILEGKELSPAARKKLWSDLTRGNLITQLNAKVETPALRRLSEEFRPELQEFFREAKTRGELADSALVAKARQ
;
A
#
# COMPACT_ATOMS: atom_id res chain seq x y z
N MET A 1 -35.70 13.73 37.36
CA MET A 1 -34.83 12.57 37.05
C MET A 1 -34.97 12.22 35.57
N ARG A 2 -33.98 12.63 34.76
CA ARG A 2 -33.57 12.04 33.47
C ARG A 2 -32.44 12.92 32.91
N THR A 3 -31.29 12.77 33.54
CA THR A 3 -29.97 13.13 33.00
C THR A 3 -29.55 11.98 32.10
N PHE A 4 -29.41 12.20 30.80
CA PHE A 4 -28.75 11.25 29.91
C PHE A 4 -27.81 12.00 28.97
N ALA A 5 -26.53 11.88 29.30
CA ALA A 5 -25.38 11.73 28.42
C ALA A 5 -25.44 12.38 27.02
N LEU A 6 -24.78 13.53 26.89
CA LEU A 6 -24.21 14.00 25.63
C LEU A 6 -22.73 14.36 25.85
N LEU A 7 -21.93 13.35 26.20
CA LEU A 7 -20.51 13.52 26.48
C LEU A 7 -19.75 12.23 26.12
N ALA A 8 -19.83 11.80 24.86
CA ALA A 8 -19.08 10.64 24.38
C ALA A 8 -18.97 10.57 22.84
N VAL A 9 -18.51 11.62 22.14
CA VAL A 9 -17.90 11.49 20.78
C VAL A 9 -16.87 12.60 20.54
N ILE A 10 -15.84 12.72 21.38
CA ILE A 10 -14.70 13.63 21.10
C ILE A 10 -13.34 12.88 21.11
N LEU A 11 -13.32 11.57 21.37
CA LEU A 11 -12.05 10.87 21.67
C LEU A 11 -11.41 10.05 20.53
N PHE A 12 -11.78 10.21 19.26
CA PHE A 12 -11.11 9.45 18.18
C PHE A 12 -10.80 10.17 16.86
N SER A 13 -11.01 11.47 16.76
CA SER A 13 -10.50 12.25 15.63
C SER A 13 -9.52 13.27 16.17
N GLY A 14 -8.24 13.17 15.82
CA GLY A 14 -7.21 14.19 16.05
C GLY A 14 -7.50 15.51 15.29
N LEU A 15 -8.77 15.91 15.20
CA LEU A 15 -9.21 17.22 14.78
C LEU A 15 -8.83 18.18 15.91
N TRP A 16 -7.63 18.75 15.82
CA TRP A 16 -7.45 20.09 16.36
C TRP A 16 -8.60 20.97 15.85
N PRO A 17 -9.12 21.91 16.67
CA PRO A 17 -10.11 22.85 16.20
C PRO A 17 -9.41 23.76 15.18
N VAL A 18 -9.40 23.34 13.91
CA VAL A 18 -9.31 24.26 12.79
C VAL A 18 -10.42 25.26 13.07
N ALA A 19 -10.08 26.53 13.24
CA ALA A 19 -11.06 27.58 13.43
C ALA A 19 -12.07 27.42 12.29
N ALA A 20 -13.28 26.95 12.64
CA ALA A 20 -14.36 26.96 11.69
C ALA A 20 -14.63 28.43 11.42
N LEU A 21 -14.63 28.85 10.16
CA LEU A 21 -15.32 30.07 9.78
C LEU A 21 -16.79 29.84 10.13
N TRP A 22 -17.20 30.27 11.32
CA TRP A 22 -18.60 30.31 11.68
C TRP A 22 -19.18 31.52 10.95
N ALA A 23 -19.80 31.23 9.80
CA ALA A 23 -20.80 32.10 9.16
C ALA A 23 -20.33 33.47 8.62
N PHE A 24 -19.20 33.54 7.91
CA PHE A 24 -18.91 34.71 7.07
C PHE A 24 -19.02 34.37 5.59
N GLU A 25 -20.12 34.81 4.98
CA GLU A 25 -20.28 34.93 3.54
C GLU A 25 -19.43 36.12 3.09
N LEU A 26 -18.39 35.89 2.27
CA LEU A 26 -17.65 37.01 1.70
C LEU A 26 -18.35 37.41 0.41
N ASN A 27 -19.11 38.50 0.46
CA ASN A 27 -19.76 39.07 -0.72
C ASN A 27 -18.78 40.03 -1.43
N PRO A 28 -18.35 39.75 -2.68
CA PRO A 28 -17.41 40.61 -3.41
C PRO A 28 -17.94 42.02 -3.69
N LYS A 29 -19.25 42.26 -3.50
CA LYS A 29 -19.87 43.60 -3.60
C LYS A 29 -19.79 44.40 -2.30
N GLU A 30 -19.46 43.76 -1.18
CA GLU A 30 -19.48 44.36 0.16
C GLU A 30 -18.10 44.40 0.81
N VAL A 31 -17.21 43.47 0.46
CA VAL A 31 -15.88 43.36 1.06
C VAL A 31 -14.77 43.24 0.01
N SER A 32 -13.58 43.68 0.42
CA SER A 32 -12.30 43.39 -0.23
C SER A 32 -11.41 42.61 0.75
N ALA A 33 -10.45 41.85 0.22
CA ALA A 33 -9.50 41.13 1.05
C ALA A 33 -8.08 41.25 0.49
N ALA A 34 -7.09 41.26 1.37
CA ALA A 34 -5.67 41.26 1.03
C ALA A 34 -4.87 40.49 2.07
N VAL A 35 -3.74 39.90 1.67
CA VAL A 35 -2.82 39.26 2.60
C VAL A 35 -1.82 40.29 3.12
N GLU A 36 -1.82 40.51 4.44
CA GLU A 36 -0.94 41.45 5.13
C GLU A 36 -0.27 40.75 6.30
N ASN A 37 1.07 40.77 6.34
CA ASN A 37 1.86 40.16 7.43
C ASN A 37 1.52 38.68 7.72
N GLY A 38 1.13 37.91 6.70
CA GLY A 38 0.79 36.50 6.85
C GLY A 38 -0.65 36.23 7.34
N GLU A 39 -1.51 37.25 7.29
CA GLU A 39 -2.93 37.12 7.60
C GLU A 39 -3.78 37.68 6.45
N LEU A 40 -4.93 37.06 6.19
CA LEU A 40 -5.94 37.60 5.31
C LEU A 40 -6.74 38.66 6.07
N VAL A 41 -6.67 39.90 5.61
CA VAL A 41 -7.40 41.03 6.18
C VAL A 41 -8.58 41.35 5.27
N VAL A 42 -9.79 41.24 5.81
CA VAL A 42 -11.04 41.54 5.09
C VAL A 42 -11.54 42.91 5.54
N ARG A 43 -11.83 43.79 4.57
CA ARG A 43 -12.32 45.14 4.81
C ARG A 43 -13.62 45.40 4.08
N ARG A 44 -14.56 46.09 4.73
CA ARG A 44 -15.79 46.54 4.09
C ARG A 44 -15.48 47.60 3.03
N LEU A 45 -16.11 47.50 1.86
CA LEU A 45 -15.89 48.42 0.75
C LEU A 45 -16.44 49.82 1.01
N SER A 46 -17.48 49.96 1.83
CA SER A 46 -18.16 51.25 2.05
C SER A 46 -17.34 52.24 2.87
N ASP A 47 -16.55 51.76 3.83
CA ASP A 47 -15.82 52.59 4.80
C ASP A 47 -14.37 52.16 5.04
N GLY A 48 -13.93 51.05 4.44
CA GLY A 48 -12.58 50.50 4.62
C GLY A 48 -12.34 49.86 6.00
N GLN A 49 -13.37 49.71 6.84
CA GLN A 49 -13.23 49.13 8.16
C GLN A 49 -12.83 47.65 8.06
N GLU A 50 -11.82 47.24 8.81
CA GLU A 50 -11.48 45.82 9.00
C GLU A 50 -12.66 45.11 9.69
N VAL A 51 -13.17 44.07 9.03
CA VAL A 51 -14.28 43.26 9.53
C VAL A 51 -13.83 41.90 10.01
N GLU A 52 -12.71 41.39 9.48
CA GLU A 52 -12.21 40.06 9.81
C GLU A 52 -10.70 39.96 9.53
N ARG A 53 -10.00 39.13 10.32
CA ARG A 53 -8.58 38.82 10.16
C ARG A 53 -8.36 37.33 10.37
N LEU A 54 -7.90 36.64 9.33
CA LEU A 54 -7.78 35.19 9.29
C LEU A 54 -6.35 34.78 9.05
N LYS A 55 -5.92 33.67 9.66
CA LYS A 55 -4.60 33.11 9.38
C LYS A 55 -4.54 32.53 7.98
N VAL A 56 -3.42 32.76 7.30
CA VAL A 56 -3.08 32.06 6.07
C VAL A 56 -1.72 31.39 6.21
N SER A 57 -1.51 30.30 5.49
CA SER A 57 -0.20 29.70 5.29
C SER A 57 0.27 29.92 3.86
N LYS A 58 1.57 30.15 3.71
CA LYS A 58 2.21 30.24 2.41
C LYS A 58 2.48 28.82 1.89
N VAL A 59 2.07 28.57 0.65
CA VAL A 59 2.59 27.47 -0.16
C VAL A 59 3.72 28.01 -1.02
N SER A 60 4.85 27.32 -1.00
CA SER A 60 6.03 27.73 -1.76
C SER A 60 6.03 27.06 -3.13
N LYS A 61 6.59 27.75 -4.12
CA LYS A 61 6.87 27.18 -5.42
C LYS A 61 7.64 25.86 -5.27
N GLY A 62 7.15 24.81 -5.93
CA GLY A 62 7.74 23.47 -5.89
C GLY A 62 7.20 22.56 -4.78
N ASP A 63 6.35 23.07 -3.87
CA ASP A 63 5.62 22.22 -2.93
C ASP A 63 4.74 21.23 -3.70
N ARG A 64 4.79 19.95 -3.31
CA ARG A 64 4.12 18.87 -4.06
C ARG A 64 2.83 18.43 -3.37
N PHE A 65 1.81 18.20 -4.20
CA PHE A 65 0.49 17.73 -3.77
C PHE A 65 0.06 16.51 -4.58
N PHE A 66 -0.64 15.58 -3.93
CA PHE A 66 -1.11 14.31 -4.49
C PHE A 66 -2.62 14.17 -4.41
N HIS A 67 -3.22 13.61 -5.46
CA HIS A 67 -4.62 13.23 -5.48
C HIS A 67 -4.78 11.86 -6.13
N TRP A 68 -5.56 10.97 -5.52
CA TRP A 68 -5.90 9.66 -6.08
C TRP A 68 -7.35 9.64 -6.54
N THR A 69 -7.57 9.05 -7.71
CA THR A 69 -8.83 9.06 -8.44
C THR A 69 -8.98 7.81 -9.30
N GLU A 70 -10.08 7.74 -10.03
CA GLU A 70 -10.33 6.71 -11.04
C GLU A 70 -9.39 6.86 -12.25
N ALA A 71 -9.04 5.74 -12.88
CA ALA A 71 -8.14 5.73 -14.03
C ALA A 71 -8.58 6.65 -15.18
N LYS A 72 -9.90 6.79 -15.39
CA LYS A 72 -10.47 7.68 -16.42
C LYS A 72 -10.16 9.15 -16.14
N ASN A 73 -10.33 9.61 -14.90
CA ASN A 73 -10.05 10.99 -14.52
C ASN A 73 -8.56 11.28 -14.58
N GLN A 74 -7.74 10.38 -14.02
CA GLN A 74 -6.29 10.51 -14.06
C GLN A 74 -5.77 10.62 -15.50
N SER A 75 -6.21 9.74 -16.40
CA SER A 75 -5.78 9.77 -17.81
C SER A 75 -6.14 11.09 -18.48
N ARG A 76 -7.35 11.60 -18.24
CA ARG A 76 -7.82 12.87 -18.80
C ARG A 76 -7.01 14.05 -18.27
N TRP A 77 -6.88 14.17 -16.95
CA TRP A 77 -6.16 15.30 -16.34
C TRP A 77 -4.67 15.29 -16.67
N VAL A 78 -4.03 14.12 -16.74
CA VAL A 78 -2.63 14.00 -17.17
C VAL A 78 -2.47 14.38 -18.64
N ALA A 79 -3.39 13.98 -19.52
CA ALA A 79 -3.34 14.35 -20.95
C ALA A 79 -3.53 15.87 -21.16
N GLN A 80 -4.38 16.50 -20.35
CA GLN A 80 -4.54 17.97 -20.33
C GLN A 80 -3.33 18.66 -19.70
N GLY A 81 -2.70 18.04 -18.70
CA GLY A 81 -1.61 18.61 -17.92
C GLY A 81 -2.07 19.62 -16.86
N TYR A 82 -3.36 19.85 -16.69
CA TYR A 82 -3.95 20.75 -15.69
C TYR A 82 -5.43 20.39 -15.46
N LEU A 83 -6.04 20.92 -14.39
CA LEU A 83 -7.50 20.95 -14.25
C LEU A 83 -8.00 22.21 -14.93
N ASP A 84 -8.80 22.05 -15.99
CA ASP A 84 -9.41 23.21 -16.62
C ASP A 84 -10.44 23.89 -15.70
N ARG A 85 -10.79 25.14 -16.02
CA ARG A 85 -11.71 25.93 -15.21
C ARG A 85 -13.09 25.26 -15.07
N GLY A 86 -13.57 24.55 -16.09
CA GLY A 86 -14.86 23.84 -16.01
C GLY A 86 -14.82 22.70 -14.99
N GLU A 87 -13.72 21.95 -14.96
CA GLU A 87 -13.47 20.92 -13.95
C GLU A 87 -13.36 21.52 -12.55
N MET A 88 -12.60 22.61 -12.40
CA MET A 88 -12.45 23.30 -11.11
C MET A 88 -13.77 23.89 -10.62
N ASP A 89 -14.57 24.49 -11.49
CA ASP A 89 -15.90 25.00 -11.16
C ASP A 89 -16.84 23.86 -10.72
N PHE A 90 -16.79 22.71 -11.41
CA PHE A 90 -17.53 21.51 -11.02
C PHE A 90 -17.11 21.00 -9.62
N LEU A 91 -15.81 20.84 -9.38
CA LEU A 91 -15.27 20.38 -8.10
C LEU A 91 -15.52 21.37 -6.96
N SER A 92 -15.56 22.66 -7.28
CA SER A 92 -15.85 23.76 -6.36
C SER A 92 -17.35 24.01 -6.18
N THR A 93 -18.21 23.22 -6.81
CA THR A 93 -19.66 23.25 -6.57
C THR A 93 -19.98 22.46 -5.29
N PRO A 94 -20.73 23.04 -4.34
CA PRO A 94 -21.18 22.32 -3.15
C PRO A 94 -21.99 21.07 -3.49
N SER A 95 -21.66 19.95 -2.84
CA SER A 95 -22.32 18.65 -3.01
C SER A 95 -22.87 18.11 -1.68
N GLY A 96 -23.16 19.01 -0.75
CA GLY A 96 -23.63 18.70 0.60
C GLY A 96 -22.54 18.01 1.43
N THR A 97 -22.88 16.89 2.08
CA THR A 97 -22.01 16.21 3.05
C THR A 97 -20.81 15.48 2.46
N LYS A 98 -20.68 15.45 1.13
CA LYS A 98 -19.58 14.75 0.43
C LYS A 98 -18.26 15.53 0.45
N GLN A 99 -18.28 16.81 0.81
CA GLN A 99 -17.13 17.72 0.83
C GLN A 99 -16.87 18.21 2.27
N VAL A 100 -16.28 17.34 3.09
CA VAL A 100 -16.09 17.53 4.54
C VAL A 100 -15.34 18.81 4.92
N TYR A 101 -14.48 19.34 4.03
CA TYR A 101 -13.66 20.52 4.27
C TYR A 101 -14.03 21.73 3.39
N GLY A 102 -15.18 21.66 2.73
CA GLY A 102 -15.62 22.64 1.74
C GLY A 102 -15.41 22.14 0.30
N PRO A 103 -16.08 22.77 -0.68
CA PRO A 103 -15.98 22.35 -2.06
C PRO A 103 -14.64 22.75 -2.69
N GLY A 104 -14.14 21.93 -3.61
CA GLY A 104 -12.89 22.13 -4.31
C GLY A 104 -12.19 20.82 -4.67
N PHE A 105 -10.98 20.92 -5.19
CA PHE A 105 -10.08 19.82 -5.50
C PHE A 105 -9.24 19.44 -4.29
N TYR A 106 -9.47 18.23 -3.76
CA TYR A 106 -8.84 17.76 -2.54
C TYR A 106 -7.47 17.16 -2.86
N VAL A 107 -6.43 17.59 -2.17
CA VAL A 107 -5.08 17.05 -2.34
C VAL A 107 -4.43 16.79 -0.99
N SER A 108 -3.39 15.96 -0.97
CA SER A 108 -2.58 15.70 0.22
C SER A 108 -1.10 15.98 -0.03
N THR A 109 -0.39 16.45 0.99
CA THR A 109 1.07 16.50 1.00
C THR A 109 1.70 15.16 1.36
N ASP A 110 0.94 14.21 1.95
CA ASP A 110 1.38 12.82 2.06
C ASP A 110 0.91 12.03 0.83
N PRO A 111 1.84 11.50 0.02
CA PRO A 111 1.53 10.81 -1.23
C PRO A 111 0.62 9.57 -1.10
N LEU A 112 0.53 8.97 0.10
CA LEU A 112 -0.22 7.73 0.33
C LEU A 112 -1.55 7.94 1.07
N ASP A 113 -1.80 9.15 1.60
CA ASP A 113 -2.94 9.45 2.48
C ASP A 113 -4.28 9.40 1.73
N SER A 114 -4.28 9.77 0.45
CA SER A 114 -5.48 9.70 -0.40
C SER A 114 -5.57 8.42 -1.24
N LYS A 115 -4.66 7.45 -1.09
CA LYS A 115 -4.64 6.24 -1.95
C LYS A 115 -5.94 5.42 -1.92
N SER A 116 -6.69 5.46 -0.82
CA SER A 116 -7.99 4.78 -0.70
C SER A 116 -9.09 5.32 -1.62
N TYR A 117 -8.93 6.54 -2.18
CA TYR A 117 -9.93 7.19 -3.03
C TYR A 117 -9.89 6.76 -4.49
N GLY A 118 -8.86 6.03 -4.91
CA GLY A 118 -8.82 5.50 -6.26
C GLY A 118 -7.53 4.74 -6.58
N PRO A 119 -7.54 3.92 -7.64
CA PRO A 119 -6.38 3.09 -8.01
C PRO A 119 -5.26 3.87 -8.71
N LYS A 120 -5.49 5.14 -9.12
CA LYS A 120 -4.51 5.94 -9.86
C LYS A 120 -4.31 7.30 -9.23
N GLY A 121 -3.06 7.73 -9.11
CA GLY A 121 -2.69 9.04 -8.58
C GLY A 121 -2.28 10.03 -9.67
N VAL A 122 -2.51 11.30 -9.38
CA VAL A 122 -1.85 12.45 -9.99
C VAL A 122 -1.10 13.23 -8.92
N TYR A 123 -0.06 13.95 -9.34
CA TYR A 123 0.57 14.97 -8.51
C TYR A 123 0.83 16.24 -9.31
N ALA A 124 0.89 17.36 -8.60
CA ALA A 124 1.33 18.65 -9.12
C ALA A 124 2.33 19.27 -8.14
N ASP A 125 3.28 20.02 -8.70
CA ASP A 125 4.15 20.91 -7.94
C ASP A 125 3.59 22.33 -8.05
N ALA A 126 3.55 23.08 -6.95
CA ALA A 126 3.08 24.45 -6.94
C ALA A 126 3.86 25.30 -7.95
N PRO A 127 3.22 25.94 -8.95
CA PRO A 127 3.94 26.65 -10.02
C PRO A 127 4.57 27.96 -9.54
N GLN A 128 4.01 28.54 -8.48
CA GLN A 128 4.40 29.79 -7.85
C GLN A 128 4.02 29.79 -6.38
N ASP A 129 4.47 30.81 -5.65
CA ASP A 129 4.05 31.02 -4.27
C ASP A 129 2.59 31.50 -4.23
N PHE A 130 1.80 30.97 -3.29
CA PHE A 130 0.43 31.40 -3.04
C PHE A 130 0.04 31.17 -1.57
N TYR A 131 -1.16 31.59 -1.19
CA TYR A 131 -1.66 31.44 0.17
C TYR A 131 -2.80 30.43 0.26
N LEU A 132 -2.88 29.75 1.39
CA LEU A 132 -3.99 28.91 1.80
C LEU A 132 -4.60 29.47 3.08
N LEU A 133 -5.92 29.48 3.12
CA LEU A 133 -6.65 29.82 4.32
C LEU A 133 -6.49 28.72 5.39
N GLU A 134 -6.11 29.10 6.61
CA GLU A 134 -6.02 28.19 7.76
C GLU A 134 -7.40 28.01 8.44
N ALA A 135 -8.42 27.71 7.64
CA ALA A 135 -9.79 27.50 8.09
C ALA A 135 -10.55 26.54 7.16
N SER A 136 -11.61 25.90 7.65
CA SER A 136 -12.50 25.08 6.81
C SER A 136 -13.60 25.94 6.19
N LEU A 137 -13.87 25.76 4.89
CA LEU A 137 -14.97 26.41 4.18
C LEU A 137 -16.29 25.62 4.24
N ARG A 138 -16.32 24.46 4.93
CA ARG A 138 -17.49 23.57 4.95
C ARG A 138 -18.78 24.21 5.50
N ASN A 139 -18.64 25.29 6.28
CA ASN A 139 -19.76 25.97 6.93
C ASN A 139 -20.23 27.22 6.16
N VAL A 140 -19.58 27.57 5.05
CA VAL A 140 -20.02 28.66 4.19
C VAL A 140 -21.27 28.19 3.44
N PRO A 141 -22.39 28.92 3.48
CA PRO A 141 -23.60 28.55 2.74
C PRO A 141 -23.35 28.39 1.25
N ASP A 142 -23.96 27.38 0.63
CA ASP A 142 -23.75 27.04 -0.79
C ASP A 142 -23.95 28.25 -1.72
N ALA A 143 -24.96 29.08 -1.44
CA ALA A 143 -25.28 30.29 -2.23
C ALA A 143 -24.17 31.37 -2.16
N ALA A 144 -23.39 31.40 -1.08
CA ALA A 144 -22.32 32.37 -0.87
C ALA A 144 -20.95 31.87 -1.32
N MET A 145 -20.79 30.56 -1.52
CA MET A 145 -19.48 29.94 -1.79
C MET A 145 -18.75 30.56 -2.99
N LYS A 146 -19.49 30.84 -4.09
CA LYS A 146 -18.90 31.45 -5.29
C LYS A 146 -18.30 32.82 -4.98
N GLY A 147 -19.05 33.68 -4.28
CA GLY A 147 -18.57 35.00 -3.86
C GLY A 147 -17.37 34.89 -2.92
N THR A 148 -17.41 33.93 -2.00
CA THR A 148 -16.29 33.63 -1.10
C THR A 148 -15.03 33.26 -1.86
N HIS A 149 -15.11 32.34 -2.83
CA HIS A 149 -13.96 31.99 -3.67
C HIS A 149 -13.46 33.18 -4.50
N GLU A 150 -14.34 34.03 -5.03
CA GLU A 150 -13.93 35.23 -5.77
C GLU A 150 -13.11 36.20 -4.91
N VAL A 151 -13.58 36.50 -3.70
CA VAL A 151 -12.87 37.37 -2.74
C VAL A 151 -11.51 36.75 -2.36
N LEU A 152 -11.47 35.47 -2.00
CA LEU A 152 -10.23 34.78 -1.63
C LEU A 152 -9.21 34.76 -2.77
N LYS A 153 -9.65 34.43 -3.99
CA LYS A 153 -8.76 34.41 -5.18
C LYS A 153 -8.18 35.78 -5.47
N SER A 154 -8.98 36.85 -5.36
CA SER A 154 -8.47 38.22 -5.55
C SER A 154 -7.40 38.63 -4.53
N ALA A 155 -7.41 38.01 -3.35
CA ALA A 155 -6.40 38.21 -2.31
C ALA A 155 -5.16 37.29 -2.46
N GLY A 156 -5.12 36.44 -3.51
CA GLY A 156 -4.06 35.46 -3.71
C GLY A 156 -4.18 34.20 -2.85
N VAL A 157 -5.35 33.95 -2.26
CA VAL A 157 -5.68 32.73 -1.52
C VAL A 157 -6.33 31.73 -2.47
N MET A 158 -5.68 30.61 -2.74
CA MET A 158 -6.10 29.65 -3.79
C MET A 158 -6.80 28.40 -3.26
N GLY A 159 -6.93 28.29 -1.94
CA GLY A 159 -7.50 27.13 -1.28
C GLY A 159 -7.53 27.30 0.23
N ASN A 160 -7.81 26.19 0.91
CA ASN A 160 -7.73 26.10 2.35
C ASN A 160 -6.99 24.86 2.83
N ARG A 161 -6.39 24.97 4.02
CA ARG A 161 -5.80 23.84 4.73
C ARG A 161 -6.87 23.14 5.56
N ALA A 162 -7.12 21.88 5.24
CA ALA A 162 -8.12 21.06 5.90
C ALA A 162 -7.57 20.36 7.15
N THR A 163 -6.37 19.79 7.02
CA THR A 163 -5.63 19.13 8.10
C THR A 163 -4.12 19.37 7.91
N ASP A 164 -3.27 18.65 8.63
CA ASP A 164 -1.82 18.74 8.42
C ASP A 164 -1.38 18.32 7.02
N THR A 165 -2.02 17.28 6.47
CA THR A 165 -1.70 16.74 5.15
C THR A 165 -2.67 17.21 4.08
N TRP A 166 -3.95 17.39 4.40
CA TRP A 166 -4.98 17.71 3.41
C TRP A 166 -5.10 19.19 3.11
N ARG A 167 -5.23 19.52 1.83
CA ARG A 167 -5.59 20.84 1.29
C ARG A 167 -6.78 20.70 0.34
N VAL A 168 -7.55 21.77 0.18
CA VAL A 168 -8.62 21.86 -0.81
C VAL A 168 -8.38 23.11 -1.63
N PHE A 169 -8.20 22.95 -2.94
CA PHE A 169 -8.00 24.06 -3.86
C PHE A 169 -9.31 24.39 -4.59
N PHE A 170 -9.58 25.68 -4.78
CA PHE A 170 -10.75 26.17 -5.53
C PHE A 170 -10.33 27.06 -6.72
N ASP A 171 -9.05 27.02 -7.06
CA ASP A 171 -8.42 27.77 -8.14
C ASP A 171 -7.51 26.84 -8.95
N GLU A 172 -7.66 26.86 -10.28
CA GLU A 172 -6.88 26.05 -11.22
C GLU A 172 -5.38 26.36 -11.18
N TYR A 173 -4.97 27.58 -10.83
CA TYR A 173 -3.57 27.99 -10.76
C TYR A 173 -2.79 27.26 -9.67
N ALA A 174 -3.47 26.70 -8.66
CA ALA A 174 -2.82 25.91 -7.62
C ALA A 174 -2.26 24.57 -8.14
N VAL A 175 -2.82 24.03 -9.24
CA VAL A 175 -2.54 22.69 -9.77
C VAL A 175 -2.34 22.71 -11.28
N SER A 176 -1.20 23.23 -11.70
CA SER A 176 -0.72 23.12 -13.08
C SER A 176 0.32 22.01 -13.23
N SER A 177 0.51 21.54 -14.46
CA SER A 177 1.47 20.47 -14.80
C SER A 177 1.21 19.14 -14.08
N LEU A 178 -0.05 18.68 -14.07
CA LEU A 178 -0.45 17.40 -13.49
C LEU A 178 0.29 16.24 -14.17
N LYS A 179 0.94 15.43 -13.35
CA LYS A 179 1.72 14.25 -13.77
C LYS A 179 1.12 13.00 -13.13
N PRO A 180 1.28 11.82 -13.77
CA PRO A 180 0.87 10.57 -13.15
C PRO A 180 1.75 10.29 -11.94
N THR A 181 1.14 9.84 -10.84
CA THR A 181 1.89 9.37 -9.67
C THR A 181 2.46 7.98 -9.92
N ASP A 182 3.77 7.84 -9.70
CA ASP A 182 4.48 6.56 -9.69
C ASP A 182 5.29 6.41 -8.38
N ALA A 183 5.90 5.23 -8.18
CA ALA A 183 6.69 4.98 -6.98
C ALA A 183 7.85 5.97 -6.80
N ASN A 184 8.46 6.43 -7.89
CA ASN A 184 9.57 7.39 -7.83
C ASN A 184 9.10 8.76 -7.34
N ALA A 185 8.00 9.30 -7.87
CA ALA A 185 7.46 10.59 -7.44
C ALA A 185 7.10 10.60 -5.94
N ILE A 186 6.62 9.46 -5.43
CA ILE A 186 6.35 9.25 -4.00
C ILE A 186 7.66 9.22 -3.21
N MET A 187 8.62 8.40 -3.63
CA MET A 187 9.92 8.30 -2.96
C MET A 187 10.68 9.63 -2.95
N ASP A 188 10.65 10.41 -4.03
CA ASP A 188 11.23 11.76 -4.10
C ASP A 188 10.62 12.69 -3.04
N THR A 189 9.31 12.57 -2.81
CA THR A 189 8.60 13.40 -1.84
C THR A 189 8.99 13.01 -0.43
N LEU A 190 8.93 11.71 -0.10
CA LEU A 190 9.33 11.19 1.19
C LEU A 190 10.80 11.51 1.51
N TYR A 191 11.67 11.47 0.49
CA TYR A 191 13.08 11.85 0.63
C TYR A 191 13.25 13.33 0.95
N ARG A 192 12.58 14.23 0.21
CA ARG A 192 12.64 15.69 0.43
C ARG A 192 12.04 16.09 1.78
N SER A 193 10.99 15.44 2.25
CA SER A 193 10.37 15.69 3.55
C SER A 193 11.08 14.99 4.71
N ASN A 194 12.17 14.25 4.44
CA ASN A 194 12.87 13.39 5.42
C ASN A 194 11.91 12.43 6.16
N THR A 195 10.85 12.00 5.49
CA THR A 195 9.89 11.02 6.02
C THR A 195 10.47 9.62 5.86
N ALA A 196 10.41 8.83 6.94
CA ALA A 196 10.93 7.47 6.93
C ALA A 196 10.16 6.58 5.94
N LEU A 197 10.89 5.79 5.16
CA LEU A 197 10.31 4.71 4.38
C LEU A 197 10.33 3.44 5.23
N ASP A 198 9.15 3.02 5.71
CA ASP A 198 8.99 1.76 6.42
C ASP A 198 8.54 0.64 5.47
N SER A 199 8.43 -0.58 6.01
CA SER A 199 8.00 -1.75 5.24
C SER A 199 6.59 -1.62 4.68
N ARG A 200 5.66 -0.95 5.37
CA ARG A 200 4.28 -0.80 4.88
C ARG A 200 4.22 0.17 3.71
N ARG A 201 4.96 1.28 3.79
CA ARG A 201 5.09 2.24 2.69
C ARG A 201 5.79 1.59 1.49
N LEU A 202 6.81 0.76 1.70
CA LEU A 202 7.47 0.02 0.62
C LEU A 202 6.51 -0.92 -0.12
N GLU A 203 5.69 -1.70 0.59
CA GLU A 203 4.64 -2.52 -0.04
C GLU A 203 3.64 -1.65 -0.79
N ALA A 204 3.22 -0.53 -0.21
CA ALA A 204 2.29 0.38 -0.87
C ALA A 204 2.86 0.95 -2.18
N LEU A 205 4.17 1.17 -2.29
CA LEU A 205 4.86 1.59 -3.52
C LEU A 205 4.82 0.51 -4.61
N LEU A 206 5.08 -0.74 -4.24
CA LEU A 206 5.02 -1.90 -5.15
C LEU A 206 3.63 -2.13 -5.74
N GLU A 207 2.58 -1.64 -5.07
CA GLU A 207 1.23 -1.67 -5.62
C GLU A 207 0.99 -0.66 -6.74
N ILE A 208 1.84 0.35 -6.84
CA ILE A 208 1.64 1.52 -7.70
C ILE A 208 2.44 1.35 -8.99
N SER A 209 3.71 0.99 -8.87
CA SER A 209 4.59 0.72 -10.00
C SER A 209 5.79 -0.13 -9.57
N PRO A 210 6.48 -0.80 -10.51
CA PRO A 210 7.77 -1.43 -10.25
C PRO A 210 8.74 -0.48 -9.53
N LEU A 211 9.56 -1.02 -8.64
CA LEU A 211 10.55 -0.24 -7.92
C LEU A 211 11.73 0.07 -8.83
N LYS A 212 12.27 1.28 -8.69
CA LYS A 212 13.52 1.68 -9.34
C LYS A 212 14.54 2.07 -8.26
N PRO A 213 15.84 1.94 -8.55
CA PRO A 213 16.87 2.44 -7.64
C PRO A 213 16.62 3.90 -7.23
N HIS A 214 16.70 4.19 -5.93
CA HIS A 214 16.39 5.52 -5.39
C HIS A 214 17.17 5.81 -4.09
N PRO A 215 17.63 7.05 -3.83
CA PRO A 215 18.36 7.40 -2.60
C PRO A 215 17.64 7.03 -1.30
N LEU A 216 16.31 7.14 -1.28
CA LEU A 216 15.49 6.72 -0.13
C LEU A 216 15.56 5.20 0.14
N LEU A 217 15.61 4.38 -0.91
CA LEU A 217 15.82 2.93 -0.76
C LEU A 217 17.25 2.67 -0.27
N ALA A 218 18.25 3.36 -0.79
CA ALA A 218 19.62 3.23 -0.30
C ALA A 218 19.73 3.51 1.21
N LYS A 219 18.98 4.50 1.71
CA LYS A 219 18.94 4.90 3.12
C LYS A 219 18.23 3.88 4.02
N HIS A 220 17.09 3.33 3.59
CA HIS A 220 16.21 2.53 4.47
C HIS A 220 16.19 1.02 4.15
N PHE A 221 16.51 0.65 2.92
CA PHE A 221 16.51 -0.73 2.40
C PHE A 221 17.72 -0.96 1.48
N PRO A 222 18.97 -0.87 2.00
CA PRO A 222 20.18 -0.92 1.18
C PRO A 222 20.32 -2.21 0.36
N ALA A 223 19.89 -3.36 0.89
CA ALA A 223 19.91 -4.62 0.16
C ALA A 223 18.93 -4.63 -1.03
N VAL A 224 17.74 -4.02 -0.88
CA VAL A 224 16.77 -3.84 -1.97
C VAL A 224 17.38 -2.94 -3.04
N GLN A 225 17.95 -1.80 -2.65
CA GLN A 225 18.63 -0.88 -3.57
C GLN A 225 19.73 -1.58 -4.37
N LYS A 226 20.62 -2.33 -3.71
CA LYS A 226 21.70 -3.06 -4.37
C LYS A 226 21.17 -4.11 -5.33
N THR A 227 20.14 -4.84 -4.93
CA THR A 227 19.48 -5.85 -5.78
C THR A 227 18.92 -5.23 -7.05
N LEU A 228 18.21 -4.11 -6.95
CA LEU A 228 17.68 -3.38 -8.11
C LEU A 228 18.77 -2.83 -9.04
N LEU A 229 19.98 -2.59 -8.51
CA LEU A 229 21.15 -2.18 -9.28
C LEU A 229 21.96 -3.34 -9.86
N GLY A 230 21.59 -4.60 -9.57
CA GLY A 230 22.41 -5.78 -9.91
C GLY A 230 23.75 -5.82 -9.16
N ALA A 231 23.88 -5.08 -8.06
CA ALA A 231 25.09 -5.07 -7.26
C ALA A 231 25.16 -6.29 -6.33
N ALA A 232 26.37 -6.77 -6.07
CA ALA A 232 26.58 -7.88 -5.15
C ALA A 232 26.16 -7.52 -3.72
N LEU A 233 25.39 -8.41 -3.09
CA LEU A 233 25.09 -8.37 -1.66
C LEU A 233 26.21 -9.10 -0.90
N ASN A 234 26.58 -8.56 0.27
CA ASN A 234 27.36 -9.35 1.21
C ASN A 234 26.47 -10.41 1.91
N PRO A 235 27.04 -11.42 2.59
CA PRO A 235 26.25 -12.51 3.19
C PRO A 235 25.21 -12.07 4.22
N GLU A 236 25.49 -11.00 4.97
CA GLU A 236 24.56 -10.44 5.96
C GLU A 236 23.38 -9.75 5.27
N GLU A 237 23.65 -8.90 4.27
CA GLU A 237 22.65 -8.21 3.45
C GLU A 237 21.76 -9.21 2.70
N GLU A 238 22.36 -10.26 2.15
CA GLU A 238 21.68 -11.35 1.48
C GLU A 238 20.71 -12.08 2.43
N THR A 239 21.18 -12.41 3.63
CA THR A 239 20.35 -13.06 4.66
C THR A 239 19.19 -12.15 5.08
N GLN A 240 19.46 -10.88 5.37
CA GLN A 240 18.44 -9.90 5.75
C GLN A 240 17.39 -9.72 4.65
N LEU A 241 17.82 -9.62 3.38
CA LEU A 241 16.89 -9.52 2.25
C LEU A 241 16.03 -10.77 2.14
N TYR A 242 16.63 -11.96 2.18
CA TYR A 242 15.88 -13.19 2.05
C TYR A 242 14.91 -13.43 3.23
N ASP A 243 15.29 -13.07 4.46
CA ASP A 243 14.38 -13.10 5.60
C ASP A 243 13.18 -12.17 5.36
N GLN A 244 13.40 -10.97 4.82
CA GLN A 244 12.31 -10.05 4.45
C GLN A 244 11.40 -10.62 3.36
N LEU A 245 11.96 -11.24 2.33
CA LEU A 245 11.18 -11.77 1.19
C LEU A 245 10.38 -13.01 1.57
N PHE A 246 10.96 -13.94 2.33
CA PHE A 246 10.38 -15.27 2.55
C PHE A 246 9.63 -15.43 3.87
N ASN A 247 9.96 -14.66 4.92
CA ASN A 247 9.29 -14.80 6.23
C ASN A 247 8.18 -13.75 6.45
N GLY A 248 8.20 -12.64 5.73
CA GLY A 248 7.37 -11.47 6.02
C GLY A 248 5.96 -11.43 5.39
N GLY A 249 5.53 -12.44 4.64
CA GLY A 249 4.26 -12.40 3.89
C GLY A 249 4.22 -11.37 2.74
N LYS A 250 5.38 -10.83 2.35
CA LYS A 250 5.55 -9.75 1.37
C LYS A 250 5.64 -10.29 -0.06
N ASN A 251 4.51 -10.79 -0.57
CA ASN A 251 4.48 -11.46 -1.87
C ASN A 251 4.91 -10.54 -3.02
N ARG A 252 4.51 -9.25 -3.01
CA ARG A 252 4.87 -8.32 -4.09
C ARG A 252 6.34 -7.95 -4.10
N LEU A 253 6.94 -7.65 -2.95
CA LEU A 253 8.38 -7.37 -2.87
C LEU A 253 9.20 -8.59 -3.32
N ARG A 254 8.74 -9.79 -2.95
CA ARG A 254 9.33 -11.05 -3.41
C ARG A 254 9.23 -11.20 -4.93
N GLU A 255 8.04 -11.02 -5.51
CA GLU A 255 7.81 -11.10 -6.96
C GLU A 255 8.67 -10.09 -7.73
N GLU A 256 8.78 -8.87 -7.22
CA GLU A 256 9.58 -7.80 -7.82
C GLU A 256 11.09 -8.13 -7.80
N LEU A 257 11.60 -8.66 -6.68
CA LEU A 257 13.05 -8.81 -6.49
C LEU A 257 13.61 -10.17 -6.91
N ILE A 258 12.81 -11.25 -6.89
CA ILE A 258 13.27 -12.59 -7.28
C ILE A 258 13.98 -12.61 -8.65
N PRO A 259 13.48 -11.94 -9.71
CA PRO A 259 14.13 -11.94 -11.03
C PRO A 259 15.56 -11.39 -11.03
N TYR A 260 15.93 -10.58 -10.03
CA TYR A 260 17.26 -9.97 -9.90
C TYR A 260 18.21 -10.78 -9.02
N LEU A 261 17.72 -11.84 -8.38
CA LEU A 261 18.49 -12.64 -7.44
C LEU A 261 18.98 -13.94 -8.10
N PRO A 262 20.24 -14.36 -7.87
CA PRO A 262 20.73 -15.62 -8.41
C PRO A 262 19.89 -16.81 -7.92
N ALA A 263 19.31 -17.56 -8.85
CA ALA A 263 18.38 -18.65 -8.54
C ALA A 263 18.98 -19.69 -7.58
N GLU A 264 20.26 -20.02 -7.75
CA GLU A 264 21.01 -20.94 -6.89
C GLU A 264 21.08 -20.47 -5.43
N LYS A 265 21.21 -19.16 -5.19
CA LYS A 265 21.28 -18.57 -3.85
C LYS A 265 19.92 -18.56 -3.18
N VAL A 266 18.88 -18.20 -3.94
CA VAL A 266 17.49 -18.26 -3.49
C VAL A 266 17.13 -19.69 -3.10
N GLN A 267 17.43 -20.67 -3.96
CA GLN A 267 17.19 -22.09 -3.67
C GLN A 267 17.96 -22.55 -2.43
N ARG A 268 19.24 -22.22 -2.32
CA ARG A 268 20.08 -22.58 -1.16
C ARG A 268 19.51 -22.03 0.15
N TYR A 269 19.11 -20.76 0.16
CA TYR A 269 18.51 -20.12 1.32
C TYR A 269 17.17 -20.78 1.71
N ARG A 270 16.29 -20.98 0.73
CA ARG A 270 14.99 -21.62 0.97
C ARG A 270 15.14 -23.04 1.50
N LEU A 271 16.13 -23.78 0.99
CA LEU A 271 16.48 -25.10 1.51
C LEU A 271 16.96 -25.01 2.96
N THR A 272 17.90 -24.11 3.28
CA THR A 272 18.33 -23.89 4.68
C THR A 272 17.15 -23.63 5.60
N LYS A 273 16.22 -22.74 5.22
CA LYS A 273 15.02 -22.47 6.03
C LYS A 273 14.07 -23.67 6.13
N ALA A 274 13.98 -24.51 5.09
CA ALA A 274 13.19 -25.73 5.14
C ALA A 274 13.81 -26.76 6.10
N LEU A 275 15.13 -26.88 6.12
CA LEU A 275 15.88 -27.76 7.02
C LEU A 275 15.81 -27.28 8.49
N ASP A 276 15.80 -25.97 8.71
CA ASP A 276 15.67 -25.38 10.05
C ASP A 276 14.22 -25.36 10.58
N ALA A 277 13.24 -25.77 9.77
CA ALA A 277 11.83 -25.70 10.13
C ALA A 277 11.46 -26.76 11.19
N LYS A 278 10.62 -26.38 12.16
CA LYS A 278 10.08 -27.30 13.18
C LYS A 278 9.40 -28.53 12.57
N ASN A 279 8.76 -28.37 11.41
CA ASN A 279 8.23 -29.46 10.60
C ASN A 279 8.99 -29.53 9.27
N GLU A 280 10.22 -30.04 9.35
CA GLU A 280 11.15 -30.13 8.22
C GLU A 280 10.53 -30.80 6.99
N ILE A 281 9.88 -31.95 7.15
CA ILE A 281 9.26 -32.70 6.04
C ILE A 281 8.21 -31.86 5.32
N GLN A 282 7.36 -31.14 6.07
CA GLN A 282 6.38 -30.22 5.48
C GLN A 282 7.05 -29.11 4.68
N ALA A 283 8.11 -28.52 5.23
CA ALA A 283 8.82 -27.43 4.59
C ALA A 283 9.55 -27.90 3.31
N LEU A 284 10.15 -29.09 3.34
CA LEU A 284 10.80 -29.71 2.19
C LEU A 284 9.81 -30.07 1.08
N ILE A 285 8.64 -30.62 1.42
CA ILE A 285 7.56 -30.89 0.44
C ILE A 285 7.05 -29.59 -0.18
N THR A 286 6.83 -28.55 0.63
CA THR A 286 6.38 -27.24 0.12
C THR A 286 7.43 -26.64 -0.82
N LEU A 287 8.72 -26.73 -0.44
CA LEU A 287 9.82 -26.26 -1.28
C LEU A 287 9.90 -27.02 -2.60
N ASP A 288 9.75 -28.35 -2.57
CA ASP A 288 9.73 -29.19 -3.77
C ASP A 288 8.59 -28.78 -4.72
N GLN A 289 7.39 -28.56 -4.21
CA GLN A 289 6.26 -28.05 -4.99
C GLN A 289 6.55 -26.69 -5.62
N ASP A 290 7.07 -25.75 -4.82
CA ASP A 290 7.34 -24.38 -5.27
C ASP A 290 8.46 -24.30 -6.32
N LEU A 291 9.38 -25.27 -6.32
CA LEU A 291 10.45 -25.37 -7.32
C LEU A 291 10.07 -26.23 -8.53
N GLY A 292 8.91 -26.90 -8.50
CA GLY A 292 8.54 -27.87 -9.52
C GLY A 292 9.42 -29.14 -9.51
N GLY A 293 10.05 -29.45 -8.38
CA GLY A 293 10.99 -30.54 -8.20
C GLY A 293 12.27 -30.09 -7.49
N LEU A 294 12.41 -30.48 -6.22
CA LEU A 294 13.61 -30.26 -5.42
C LEU A 294 14.72 -31.22 -5.88
N GLN A 295 15.86 -30.66 -6.25
CA GLN A 295 17.05 -31.46 -6.52
C GLN A 295 17.67 -31.95 -5.21
N PHE A 296 18.31 -33.12 -5.26
CA PHE A 296 19.03 -33.65 -4.11
C PHE A 296 20.16 -32.70 -3.67
N ASP A 297 20.24 -32.47 -2.36
CA ASP A 297 21.32 -31.74 -1.69
C ASP A 297 21.79 -32.59 -0.50
N PRO A 298 23.11 -32.79 -0.29
CA PRO A 298 23.64 -33.61 0.81
C PRO A 298 23.10 -33.23 2.20
N ARG A 299 22.77 -31.95 2.40
CA ARG A 299 22.19 -31.45 3.67
C ARG A 299 20.80 -32.03 3.94
N ILE A 300 20.04 -32.35 2.89
CA ILE A 300 18.74 -33.04 3.04
C ILE A 300 18.97 -34.44 3.61
N ARG A 301 20.01 -35.16 3.17
CA ARG A 301 20.31 -36.50 3.72
C ARG A 301 20.73 -36.44 5.19
N GLU A 302 21.47 -35.41 5.58
CA GLU A 302 21.87 -35.22 6.97
C GLU A 302 20.66 -34.96 7.89
N ALA A 303 19.73 -34.11 7.44
CA ALA A 303 18.56 -33.72 8.23
C ALA A 303 17.42 -34.74 8.18
N SER A 304 17.09 -35.25 6.98
CA SER A 304 16.06 -36.25 6.73
C SER A 304 16.53 -37.31 5.71
N PRO A 305 17.22 -38.36 6.18
CA PRO A 305 17.67 -39.46 5.33
C PRO A 305 16.56 -40.10 4.50
N ALA A 306 15.38 -40.30 5.09
CA ALA A 306 14.24 -40.93 4.42
C ALA A 306 13.70 -40.09 3.27
N PHE A 307 13.61 -38.75 3.44
CA PHE A 307 13.17 -37.89 2.35
C PHE A 307 14.23 -37.79 1.25
N ALA A 308 15.51 -37.82 1.63
CA ALA A 308 16.62 -37.83 0.67
C ALA A 308 16.60 -39.10 -0.20
N ASP A 309 16.32 -40.27 0.39
CA ASP A 309 16.15 -41.53 -0.34
C ASP A 309 14.99 -41.47 -1.33
N ILE A 310 13.87 -40.81 -0.99
CA ILE A 310 12.77 -40.53 -1.92
C ILE A 310 13.23 -39.69 -3.12
N LEU A 311 13.99 -38.62 -2.88
CA LEU A 311 14.52 -37.75 -3.95
C LEU A 311 15.46 -38.54 -4.88
N GLU A 312 16.33 -39.39 -4.32
CA GLU A 312 17.26 -40.22 -5.09
C GLU A 312 16.60 -41.45 -5.74
N GLY A 313 15.42 -41.86 -5.27
CA GLY A 313 14.70 -43.01 -5.80
C GLY A 313 15.15 -44.35 -5.24
N LYS A 314 15.62 -44.32 -4.00
CA LYS A 314 16.00 -45.51 -3.24
C LYS A 314 14.79 -46.02 -2.48
N GLU A 315 14.74 -47.33 -2.30
CA GLU A 315 13.74 -47.97 -1.45
C GLU A 315 13.96 -47.55 0.01
N LEU A 316 12.86 -47.27 0.71
CA LEU A 316 12.92 -46.94 2.13
C LEU A 316 13.07 -48.22 2.96
N SER A 317 13.98 -48.19 3.94
CA SER A 317 13.99 -49.23 4.97
C SER A 317 12.66 -49.21 5.76
N PRO A 318 12.19 -50.34 6.32
CA PRO A 318 10.94 -50.37 7.09
C PRO A 318 10.87 -49.33 8.22
N ALA A 319 12.00 -49.07 8.87
CA ALA A 319 12.09 -48.05 9.93
C ALA A 319 11.98 -46.62 9.38
N ALA A 320 12.69 -46.31 8.28
CA ALA A 320 12.63 -45.01 7.61
C ALA A 320 11.22 -44.72 7.08
N ARG A 321 10.61 -45.72 6.43
CA ARG A 321 9.23 -45.68 5.92
C ARG A 321 8.22 -45.36 7.02
N LYS A 322 8.28 -46.10 8.15
CA LYS A 322 7.40 -45.85 9.31
C LYS A 322 7.56 -44.46 9.90
N LYS A 323 8.81 -43.97 10.04
CA LYS A 323 9.07 -42.62 10.54
C LYS A 323 8.51 -41.55 9.59
N LEU A 324 8.80 -41.66 8.30
CA LEU A 324 8.35 -40.69 7.30
C LEU A 324 6.81 -40.64 7.22
N TRP A 325 6.13 -41.78 7.24
CA TRP A 325 4.67 -41.82 7.33
C TRP A 325 4.12 -41.12 8.59
N SER A 326 4.77 -41.32 9.73
CA SER A 326 4.41 -40.63 10.98
C SER A 326 4.61 -39.12 10.89
N ASP A 327 5.65 -38.65 10.20
CA ASP A 327 5.91 -37.22 9.98
C ASP A 327 4.86 -36.62 9.02
N LEU A 328 4.51 -37.33 7.94
CA LEU A 328 3.48 -36.95 6.97
C LEU A 328 2.09 -36.82 7.61
N THR A 329 1.72 -37.78 8.46
CA THR A 329 0.42 -37.80 9.14
C THR A 329 0.32 -36.70 10.21
N ARG A 330 1.36 -36.51 11.05
CA ARG A 330 1.39 -35.44 12.06
C ARG A 330 1.35 -34.04 11.47
N GLY A 331 1.93 -33.84 10.30
CA GLY A 331 1.90 -32.56 9.59
C GLY A 331 0.62 -32.28 8.82
N ASN A 332 -0.37 -33.18 8.83
CA ASN A 332 -1.54 -33.16 7.95
C ASN A 332 -1.16 -33.06 6.45
N LEU A 333 -0.01 -33.61 6.06
CA LEU A 333 0.55 -33.49 4.71
C LEU A 333 -0.04 -34.48 3.72
N ILE A 334 -0.79 -35.47 4.20
CA ILE A 334 -1.46 -36.47 3.36
C ILE A 334 -2.35 -35.81 2.30
N THR A 335 -3.00 -34.69 2.64
CA THR A 335 -3.82 -33.94 1.68
C THR A 335 -2.99 -33.21 0.63
N GLN A 336 -1.75 -32.82 0.96
CA GLN A 336 -0.81 -32.19 0.02
C GLN A 336 -0.20 -33.19 -0.97
N LEU A 337 -0.10 -34.48 -0.62
CA LEU A 337 0.34 -35.52 -1.56
C LEU A 337 -0.62 -35.69 -2.76
N ASN A 338 -1.86 -35.22 -2.61
CA ASN A 338 -2.87 -35.15 -3.68
C ASN A 338 -2.96 -33.76 -4.34
N ALA A 339 -1.98 -32.87 -4.14
CA ALA A 339 -2.01 -31.49 -4.65
C ALA A 339 -2.05 -31.41 -6.19
N LYS A 340 -2.37 -30.21 -6.69
CA LYS A 340 -2.54 -29.91 -8.12
C LYS A 340 -1.25 -30.00 -8.95
N VAL A 341 -0.08 -29.86 -8.34
CA VAL A 341 1.22 -29.94 -9.01
C VAL A 341 1.92 -31.21 -8.55
N GLU A 342 2.03 -32.19 -9.45
CA GLU A 342 2.73 -33.44 -9.20
C GLU A 342 4.21 -33.26 -9.54
N THR A 343 5.07 -33.31 -8.52
CA THR A 343 6.53 -33.33 -8.67
C THR A 343 7.06 -34.77 -8.62
N PRO A 344 8.30 -35.04 -9.09
CA PRO A 344 8.89 -36.37 -8.97
C PRO A 344 8.95 -36.90 -7.52
N ALA A 345 9.22 -36.04 -6.55
CA ALA A 345 9.26 -36.41 -5.14
C ALA A 345 7.88 -36.78 -4.60
N LEU A 346 6.85 -35.97 -4.92
CA LEU A 346 5.48 -36.23 -4.50
C LEU A 346 4.90 -37.49 -5.13
N ARG A 347 5.17 -37.72 -6.42
CA ARG A 347 4.76 -38.97 -7.10
C ARG A 347 5.31 -40.18 -6.35
N ARG A 348 6.61 -40.15 -6.03
CA ARG A 348 7.25 -41.24 -5.29
C ARG A 348 6.70 -41.41 -3.89
N LEU A 349 6.45 -40.34 -3.15
CA LEU A 349 5.78 -40.43 -1.85
C LEU A 349 4.40 -41.08 -1.97
N SER A 350 3.62 -40.69 -2.97
CA SER A 350 2.29 -41.26 -3.23
C SER A 350 2.35 -42.73 -3.63
N GLU A 351 3.37 -43.15 -4.38
CA GLU A 351 3.61 -44.54 -4.73
C GLU A 351 4.07 -45.37 -3.52
N GLU A 352 5.06 -44.89 -2.78
CA GLU A 352 5.64 -45.53 -1.59
C GLU A 352 4.61 -45.78 -0.48
N PHE A 353 3.69 -44.83 -0.29
CA PHE A 353 2.65 -44.88 0.75
C PHE A 353 1.25 -45.17 0.20
N ARG A 354 1.13 -45.69 -1.03
CA ARG A 354 -0.17 -45.97 -1.65
C ARG A 354 -1.12 -46.79 -0.76
N PRO A 355 -0.69 -47.89 -0.10
CA PRO A 355 -1.58 -48.68 0.75
C PRO A 355 -2.13 -47.86 1.94
N GLU A 356 -1.27 -47.12 2.63
CA GLU A 356 -1.65 -46.31 3.79
C GLU A 356 -2.50 -45.12 3.41
N LEU A 357 -2.25 -44.51 2.25
CA LEU A 357 -3.09 -43.45 1.70
C LEU A 357 -4.50 -43.96 1.42
N GLN A 358 -4.62 -45.13 0.78
CA GLN A 358 -5.93 -45.74 0.51
C GLN A 358 -6.70 -46.05 1.80
N GLU A 359 -6.02 -46.58 2.82
CA GLU A 359 -6.62 -46.82 4.13
C GLU A 359 -7.04 -45.52 4.83
N PHE A 360 -6.16 -44.52 4.87
CA PHE A 360 -6.44 -43.21 5.46
C PHE A 360 -7.68 -42.55 4.82
N PHE A 361 -7.76 -42.52 3.48
CA PHE A 361 -8.89 -41.93 2.78
C PHE A 361 -10.18 -42.75 2.97
N ARG A 362 -10.10 -44.08 3.07
CA ARG A 362 -11.25 -44.96 3.40
C ARG A 362 -11.79 -44.66 4.80
N GLU A 363 -10.93 -44.51 5.78
CA GLU A 363 -11.32 -44.19 7.16
C GLU A 363 -11.92 -42.78 7.26
N ALA A 364 -11.25 -41.78 6.70
CA ALA A 364 -11.73 -40.40 6.68
C ALA A 364 -13.11 -40.28 5.99
N LYS A 365 -13.35 -41.07 4.94
CA LYS A 365 -14.68 -41.18 4.31
C LYS A 365 -15.71 -41.80 5.25
N THR A 366 -15.35 -42.88 5.95
CA THR A 366 -16.24 -43.54 6.93
C THR A 366 -16.61 -42.59 8.08
N ARG A 367 -15.70 -41.70 8.48
CA ARG A 367 -15.95 -40.66 9.49
C ARG A 367 -16.73 -39.44 8.97
N GLY A 368 -17.01 -39.35 7.67
CA GLY A 368 -17.66 -38.19 7.07
C GLY A 368 -16.79 -36.93 7.00
N GLU A 369 -15.47 -37.07 7.17
CA GLU A 369 -14.51 -35.96 7.15
C GLU A 369 -14.14 -35.52 5.73
N LEU A 370 -14.40 -36.39 4.74
CA LEU A 370 -14.27 -36.08 3.33
C LEU A 370 -15.67 -35.95 2.72
N ALA A 371 -16.17 -34.72 2.60
CA ALA A 371 -17.29 -34.46 1.69
C ALA A 371 -16.88 -34.87 0.26
N ASP A 372 -17.83 -35.34 -0.55
CA ASP A 372 -17.69 -35.78 -1.95
C ASP A 372 -16.92 -34.76 -2.82
N SER A 373 -15.60 -34.75 -2.67
CA SER A 373 -14.69 -33.81 -3.28
C SER A 373 -13.73 -34.58 -4.18
N ALA A 374 -13.23 -33.90 -5.21
CA ALA A 374 -12.36 -34.42 -6.26
C ALA A 374 -11.15 -35.27 -5.76
N LEU A 375 -10.78 -35.16 -4.49
CA LEU A 375 -9.81 -36.00 -3.80
C LEU A 375 -10.12 -37.51 -3.87
N VAL A 376 -11.40 -37.91 -3.75
CA VAL A 376 -11.80 -39.33 -3.78
C VAL A 376 -11.79 -39.90 -5.21
N ALA A 377 -12.08 -39.06 -6.21
CA ALA A 377 -12.08 -39.47 -7.61
C ALA A 377 -10.67 -39.75 -8.14
N LYS A 378 -9.66 -39.00 -7.67
CA LYS A 378 -8.26 -39.13 -8.12
C LYS A 378 -7.50 -40.27 -7.42
N ALA A 379 -7.81 -40.58 -6.16
CA ALA A 379 -7.24 -41.74 -5.46
C ALA A 379 -7.73 -43.11 -5.99
N ARG A 380 -8.77 -43.11 -6.85
CA ARG A 380 -9.31 -44.29 -7.54
C ARG A 380 -8.69 -44.54 -8.91
N GLN A 381 -8.05 -43.52 -9.50
CA GLN A 381 -7.25 -43.64 -10.73
C GLN A 381 -5.81 -44.00 -10.33
#